data_AF-A0A6G3CLV3-F1
#
_entry.id   AF-A0A6G3CLV3-F1
#
_cell.length_a   1.000
_cell.length_b   1.000
_cell.length_c   1.000
_cell.angle_alpha   90.00
_cell.angle_beta   90.00
_cell.angle_gamma   90.00
#
_symmetry.space_group_name_H-M   'P 1'
#
loop_
_entity.id
_entity.type
_entity.pdbx_description
1 polymer ?
#
loop_
_entity_poly.entity_id
_entity_poly.type
_entity_poly.pdbx_seq_one_letter_code
_entity_poly.pdbx_strand_id
1 'polypeptide(L)'
;LTVVNMQYYNSGSMAGCDGNVYAQGSVDFLTALACIQLENGLDADQVGIGTPASSKGAGSGYVDPAIVNDALDCLTKGENCGEFKPEKTYPGLRGAMTWSTNWDAANGDNWVNSVAPHVHELA
;
A
#
# COMPACT_ATOMS: atom_id res chain seq x y z
N LEU A 1 17.54 -2.64 8.97
CA LEU A 1 16.08 -2.85 8.78
C LEU A 1 15.88 -3.24 7.33
N THR A 2 15.17 -4.33 7.04
CA THR A 2 14.98 -4.80 5.65
C THR A 2 13.74 -4.18 5.01
N VAL A 3 12.59 -4.27 5.68
CA VAL A 3 11.34 -3.63 5.26
C VAL A 3 10.41 -3.47 6.46
N VAL A 4 9.65 -2.37 6.48
CA VAL A 4 8.49 -2.14 7.34
C VAL A 4 7.23 -2.34 6.50
N ASN A 5 6.52 -3.42 6.79
CA ASN A 5 5.22 -3.70 6.20
C ASN A 5 4.14 -3.22 7.18
N MET A 6 3.86 -1.91 7.18
CA MET A 6 2.84 -1.34 8.03
C MET A 6 1.46 -1.92 7.68
N GLN A 7 0.60 -2.12 8.68
CA GLN A 7 -0.77 -2.60 8.47
C GLN A 7 -1.67 -1.40 8.17
N TYR A 8 -2.02 -1.19 6.89
CA TYR A 8 -2.88 -0.07 6.46
C TYR A 8 -4.38 -0.39 6.62
N TYR A 9 -4.75 -1.08 7.70
CA TYR A 9 -6.09 -1.60 7.93
C TYR A 9 -6.38 -1.67 9.44
N ASN A 10 -7.66 -1.84 9.82
CA ASN A 10 -8.13 -1.74 11.22
C ASN A 10 -7.68 -0.45 11.93
N SER A 11 -7.57 0.66 11.19
CA SER A 11 -7.01 1.93 11.64
C SER A 11 -8.02 3.07 11.71
N GLY A 12 -9.09 3.04 10.89
CA GLY A 12 -9.95 4.20 10.68
C GLY A 12 -9.26 5.26 9.82
N SER A 13 -9.18 6.50 10.30
CA SER A 13 -8.54 7.60 9.58
C SER A 13 -7.25 8.06 10.27
N MET A 14 -6.26 8.46 9.48
CA MET A 14 -4.94 8.92 9.94
C MET A 14 -4.50 10.15 9.16
N ALA A 15 -3.62 10.94 9.76
CA ALA A 15 -2.97 12.05 9.06
C ALA A 15 -1.93 11.51 8.07
N GLY A 16 -1.86 12.09 6.87
CA GLY A 16 -0.78 11.88 5.90
C GLY A 16 0.45 12.73 6.21
N CYS A 17 1.50 12.60 5.39
CA CYS A 17 2.70 13.44 5.50
C CYS A 17 2.43 14.93 5.24
N ASP A 18 1.34 15.25 4.52
CA ASP A 18 0.87 16.62 4.27
C ASP A 18 -0.04 17.17 5.39
N GLY A 19 -0.30 16.38 6.44
CA GLY A 19 -1.15 16.75 7.56
C GLY A 19 -2.66 16.61 7.31
N ASN A 20 -3.10 16.25 6.09
CA ASN A 20 -4.51 16.00 5.80
C ASN A 20 -4.96 14.64 6.35
N VAL A 21 -6.25 14.49 6.63
CA VAL A 21 -6.82 13.25 7.20
C VAL A 21 -7.35 12.35 6.09
N TYR A 22 -6.81 11.13 6.01
CA TYR A 22 -7.20 10.11 5.05
C TYR A 22 -7.89 8.95 5.76
N ALA A 23 -8.95 8.41 5.17
CA ALA A 23 -9.64 7.22 5.66
C ALA A 23 -9.09 5.97 4.96
N GLN A 24 -8.84 4.90 5.74
CA GLN A 24 -8.44 3.59 5.21
C GLN A 24 -9.39 3.09 4.12
N GLY A 25 -8.90 2.18 3.27
CA GLY A 25 -9.70 1.63 2.17
C GLY A 25 -9.61 2.45 0.87
N SER A 26 -8.60 3.31 0.74
CA SER A 26 -8.39 4.19 -0.43
C SER A 26 -6.93 4.21 -0.86
N VAL A 27 -6.67 4.54 -2.12
CA VAL A 27 -5.31 4.79 -2.63
C VAL A 27 -4.61 5.87 -1.82
N ASP A 28 -5.31 6.98 -1.53
CA ASP A 28 -4.75 8.13 -0.82
C ASP A 28 -4.29 7.75 0.59
N PHE A 29 -5.02 6.89 1.29
CA PHE A 29 -4.58 6.40 2.60
C PHE A 29 -3.29 5.58 2.53
N LEU A 30 -3.13 4.75 1.50
CA LEU A 30 -1.92 3.95 1.33
C LEU A 30 -0.72 4.87 1.01
N THR A 31 -0.89 5.79 0.07
CA THR A 31 0.17 6.66 -0.42
C THR A 31 0.55 7.74 0.59
N ALA A 32 -0.43 8.41 1.22
CA ALA A 32 -0.18 9.51 2.14
C ALA A 32 0.47 9.06 3.45
N LEU A 33 0.18 7.84 3.92
CA LEU A 33 0.84 7.27 5.10
C LEU A 33 2.18 6.62 4.76
N ALA A 34 2.34 6.00 3.58
CA ALA A 34 3.65 5.53 3.12
C ALA A 34 4.64 6.71 3.00
N CYS A 35 4.15 7.85 2.52
CA CYS A 35 4.91 9.09 2.44
C CYS A 35 5.54 9.49 3.78
N ILE A 36 4.85 9.30 4.92
CA ILE A 36 5.42 9.58 6.24
C ILE A 36 6.71 8.80 6.46
N GLN A 37 6.74 7.51 6.13
CA GLN A 37 7.94 6.67 6.28
C GLN A 37 9.05 7.11 5.31
N LEU A 38 8.68 7.37 4.06
CA LEU A 38 9.59 7.74 2.97
C LEU A 38 10.22 9.13 3.16
N GLU A 39 9.55 10.04 3.85
CA GLU A 39 10.04 11.40 4.12
C GLU A 39 10.67 11.55 5.51
N ASN A 40 10.43 10.60 6.42
CA ASN A 40 10.95 10.65 7.80
C ASN A 40 11.97 9.54 8.09
N GLY A 41 12.80 9.19 7.11
CA GLY A 41 14.09 8.53 7.35
C GLY A 41 14.19 7.06 7.00
N LEU A 42 13.18 6.45 6.36
CA LEU A 42 13.33 5.14 5.73
C LEU A 42 13.70 5.28 4.25
N ASP A 43 14.65 4.45 3.80
CA ASP A 43 14.91 4.29 2.38
C ASP A 43 13.70 3.66 1.68
N ALA A 44 13.50 3.93 0.39
CA ALA A 44 12.34 3.41 -0.35
C ALA A 44 12.25 1.87 -0.28
N ASP A 45 13.38 1.19 -0.33
CA ASP A 45 13.46 -0.27 -0.28
C ASP A 45 13.20 -0.83 1.14
N GLN A 46 12.95 0.03 2.11
CA GLN A 46 12.55 -0.33 3.48
C GLN A 46 11.05 -0.12 3.73
N VAL A 47 10.26 0.33 2.75
CA VAL A 47 8.83 0.61 2.92
C VAL A 47 8.00 -0.34 2.07
N GLY A 48 7.02 -1.01 2.68
CA GLY A 48 6.08 -1.90 2.01
C GLY A 48 4.61 -1.64 2.38
N ILE A 49 3.71 -1.90 1.44
CA ILE A 49 2.26 -1.64 1.56
C ILE A 49 1.54 -2.89 2.07
N GLY A 50 1.13 -2.90 3.34
CA GLY A 50 0.43 -4.02 3.98
C GLY A 50 -1.10 -3.89 3.92
N THR A 51 -1.79 -4.78 3.19
CA THR A 51 -3.26 -4.77 3.06
C THR A 51 -3.90 -6.13 3.37
N PRO A 52 -5.19 -6.20 3.72
CA PRO A 52 -5.88 -7.48 3.89
C PRO A 52 -6.06 -8.19 2.54
N ALA A 53 -5.86 -9.50 2.49
CA ALA A 53 -6.00 -10.31 1.25
C ALA A 53 -7.46 -10.40 0.76
N SER A 54 -8.41 -10.23 1.68
CA SER A 54 -9.84 -10.21 1.41
C SER A 54 -10.57 -9.40 2.48
N SER A 55 -11.86 -9.12 2.26
CA SER A 55 -12.72 -8.48 3.25
C SER A 55 -12.87 -9.28 4.56
N LYS A 56 -12.51 -10.57 4.57
CA LYS A 56 -12.46 -11.41 5.77
C LYS A 56 -11.13 -11.34 6.51
N GLY A 57 -10.08 -10.82 5.88
CA GLY A 57 -8.74 -10.70 6.46
C GLY A 57 -8.63 -9.66 7.56
N ALA A 58 -9.53 -8.68 7.59
CA ALA A 58 -9.56 -7.61 8.59
C ALA A 58 -11.00 -7.18 8.90
N GLY A 59 -11.21 -6.55 10.05
CA GLY A 59 -12.51 -5.95 10.38
C GLY A 59 -12.83 -4.72 9.53
N SER A 60 -11.81 -4.07 8.96
CA SER A 60 -11.95 -2.90 8.09
C SER A 60 -10.64 -2.58 7.35
N GLY A 61 -10.70 -1.80 6.26
CA GLY A 61 -9.50 -1.37 5.51
C GLY A 61 -9.07 -2.29 4.37
N TYR A 62 -9.90 -3.27 3.99
CA TYR A 62 -9.72 -4.00 2.73
C TYR A 62 -9.85 -3.06 1.53
N VAL A 63 -9.00 -3.26 0.53
CA VAL A 63 -9.07 -2.61 -0.80
C VAL A 63 -8.99 -3.68 -1.88
N ASP A 64 -9.56 -3.39 -3.06
CA ASP A 64 -9.34 -4.23 -4.22
C ASP A 64 -7.84 -4.27 -4.59
N PRO A 65 -7.29 -5.41 -5.06
CA PRO A 65 -5.89 -5.49 -5.50
C PRO A 65 -5.47 -4.40 -6.48
N ALA A 66 -6.37 -3.93 -7.35
CA ALA A 66 -6.09 -2.81 -8.26
C ALA A 66 -5.69 -1.52 -7.51
N ILE A 67 -6.30 -1.24 -6.37
CA ILE A 67 -5.98 -0.07 -5.54
C ILE A 67 -4.58 -0.19 -4.92
N VAL A 68 -4.13 -1.41 -4.62
CA VAL A 68 -2.75 -1.66 -4.17
C VAL A 68 -1.78 -1.35 -5.29
N ASN A 69 -2.08 -1.78 -6.52
CA ASN A 69 -1.26 -1.51 -7.70
C ASN A 69 -1.22 -0.01 -8.03
N ASP A 70 -2.35 0.68 -7.94
CA ASP A 70 -2.44 2.14 -8.11
C ASP A 70 -1.58 2.88 -7.07
N ALA A 71 -1.61 2.44 -5.80
CA ALA A 71 -0.75 3.03 -4.77
C ALA A 71 0.75 2.79 -5.04
N LEU A 72 1.12 1.59 -5.52
CA LEU A 72 2.49 1.27 -5.92
C LEU A 72 2.93 2.14 -7.11
N ASP A 73 2.10 2.29 -8.14
CA ASP A 73 2.39 3.15 -9.29
C ASP A 73 2.47 4.63 -8.89
N CYS A 74 1.61 5.08 -7.99
CA CYS A 74 1.64 6.45 -7.51
C CYS A 74 2.95 6.77 -6.78
N LEU A 75 3.38 5.88 -5.89
CA LEU A 75 4.63 6.06 -5.16
C LEU A 75 5.85 5.89 -6.07
N THR A 76 5.86 4.91 -6.96
CA THR A 76 7.07 4.56 -7.75
C THR A 76 7.21 5.36 -9.05
N LYS A 77 6.10 5.75 -9.68
CA LYS A 77 6.05 6.40 -11.01
C LYS A 77 5.31 7.75 -11.00
N GLY A 78 4.52 8.04 -9.97
CA GLY A 78 3.71 9.26 -9.91
C GLY A 78 2.44 9.20 -10.76
N GLU A 79 2.01 7.98 -11.11
CA GLU A 79 0.83 7.65 -11.93
C GLU A 79 -0.26 7.00 -11.08
N ASN A 80 -1.53 7.00 -11.51
CA ASN A 80 -2.64 6.36 -10.79
C ASN A 80 -2.83 6.83 -9.32
N CYS A 81 -2.34 8.02 -8.99
CA CYS A 81 -2.59 8.67 -7.71
C CYS A 81 -4.06 9.07 -7.55
N GLY A 82 -4.53 9.15 -6.30
CA GLY A 82 -5.80 9.79 -5.96
C GLY A 82 -5.65 11.31 -5.83
N GLU A 83 -6.31 11.89 -4.82
CA GLU A 83 -6.15 13.32 -4.51
C GLU A 83 -4.77 13.62 -3.93
N PHE A 84 -4.21 12.68 -3.15
CA PHE A 84 -2.86 12.79 -2.65
C PHE A 84 -1.85 12.45 -3.75
N LYS A 85 -0.88 13.33 -3.96
CA LYS A 85 0.24 13.09 -4.87
C LYS A 85 1.57 13.35 -4.12
N PRO A 86 2.48 12.36 -4.04
CA PRO A 86 3.77 12.55 -3.41
C PRO A 86 4.61 13.58 -4.19
N GLU A 87 5.43 14.37 -3.49
CA GLU A 87 6.25 15.44 -4.11
C GLU A 87 7.33 14.89 -5.05
N LYS A 88 7.72 13.63 -4.87
CA LYS A 88 8.69 12.90 -5.69
C LYS A 88 8.30 11.43 -5.80
N THR A 89 8.90 10.74 -6.77
CA THR A 89 8.73 9.31 -6.94
C THR A 89 9.79 8.51 -6.16
N TYR A 90 9.45 7.27 -5.86
CA TYR A 90 10.25 6.33 -5.07
C TYR A 90 10.38 5.00 -5.83
N PRO A 91 11.16 4.93 -6.93
CA PRO A 91 11.24 3.71 -7.76
C PRO A 91 11.67 2.47 -6.99
N GLY A 92 12.57 2.63 -6.01
CA GLY A 92 13.06 1.54 -5.17
C GLY A 92 12.10 1.06 -4.07
N LEU A 93 10.80 1.39 -4.12
CA LEU A 93 9.83 0.94 -3.13
C LEU A 93 9.82 -0.59 -3.02
N ARG A 94 9.83 -1.16 -1.81
CA ARG A 94 10.04 -2.61 -1.65
C ARG A 94 8.95 -3.47 -2.29
N GLY A 95 7.69 -3.05 -2.20
CA GLY A 95 6.54 -3.80 -2.68
C GLY A 95 5.38 -3.85 -1.69
N ALA A 96 4.68 -4.97 -1.65
CA ALA A 96 3.46 -5.15 -0.87
C ALA A 96 3.50 -6.37 0.05
N MET A 97 2.66 -6.35 1.07
CA MET A 97 2.45 -7.42 2.03
C MET A 97 0.96 -7.65 2.20
N THR A 98 0.55 -8.90 2.47
CA THR A 98 -0.84 -9.19 2.76
C THR A 98 -1.05 -10.02 4.02
N TRP A 99 -2.13 -9.69 4.74
CA TRP A 99 -2.72 -10.59 5.74
C TRP A 99 -3.96 -11.24 5.15
N SER A 100 -3.93 -12.52 4.79
CA SER A 100 -2.83 -13.47 4.85
C SER A 100 -2.90 -14.41 3.66
N THR A 101 -1.88 -15.24 3.45
CA THR A 101 -1.90 -16.30 2.42
C THR A 101 -3.11 -17.23 2.55
N ASN A 102 -3.57 -17.54 3.77
CA ASN A 102 -4.78 -18.35 3.98
C ASN A 102 -6.05 -17.63 3.53
N TRP A 103 -6.17 -16.33 3.82
CA TRP A 103 -7.32 -15.54 3.39
C TRP A 103 -7.31 -15.24 1.90
N ASP A 104 -6.13 -15.16 1.29
CA ASP A 104 -5.98 -15.05 -0.16
C ASP A 104 -6.42 -16.35 -0.86
N ALA A 105 -5.91 -17.50 -0.41
CA ALA A 105 -6.31 -18.81 -0.93
C ALA A 105 -7.82 -19.06 -0.77
N ALA A 106 -8.39 -18.68 0.37
CA ALA A 106 -9.84 -18.75 0.59
C ALA A 106 -10.65 -17.78 -0.31
N ASN A 107 -9.99 -16.77 -0.88
CA ASN A 107 -10.54 -15.81 -1.82
C ASN A 107 -10.11 -16.09 -3.28
N GLY A 108 -9.63 -17.30 -3.56
CA GLY A 108 -9.24 -17.73 -4.91
C GLY A 108 -7.92 -17.13 -5.40
N ASP A 109 -6.99 -16.83 -4.49
CA ASP A 109 -5.67 -16.25 -4.79
C ASP A 109 -5.75 -14.90 -5.55
N ASN A 110 -6.87 -14.19 -5.43
CA ASN A 110 -7.14 -12.96 -6.19
C ASN A 110 -6.12 -11.86 -5.88
N TRP A 111 -5.65 -11.76 -4.62
CA TRP A 111 -4.71 -10.73 -4.23
C TRP A 111 -3.33 -11.02 -4.81
N VAL A 112 -2.77 -12.21 -4.58
CA VAL A 112 -1.42 -12.54 -5.08
C VAL A 112 -1.36 -12.56 -6.61
N ASN A 113 -2.40 -13.05 -7.29
CA ASN A 113 -2.43 -13.12 -8.75
C ASN A 113 -2.51 -11.73 -9.42
N SER A 114 -2.89 -10.70 -8.67
CA SER A 114 -2.94 -9.31 -9.16
C SER A 114 -1.72 -8.50 -8.71
N VAL A 115 -1.35 -8.57 -7.42
CA VAL A 115 -0.32 -7.70 -6.85
C VAL A 115 1.09 -8.23 -7.11
N ALA A 116 1.31 -9.55 -7.07
CA ALA A 116 2.66 -10.09 -7.21
C ALA A 116 3.28 -9.84 -8.59
N PRO A 117 2.56 -10.03 -9.74
CA PRO A 117 3.10 -9.66 -11.04
C PRO A 117 3.45 -8.18 -11.13
N HIS A 118 2.58 -7.31 -10.61
CA HIS A 118 2.78 -5.86 -10.62
C HIS A 118 4.04 -5.45 -9.84
N VAL A 119 4.22 -6.00 -8.63
CA VAL A 119 5.42 -5.75 -7.82
C VAL A 119 6.70 -6.23 -8.52
N HIS A 120 6.66 -7.38 -9.19
CA HIS A 120 7.83 -7.91 -9.91
C HIS A 120 8.18 -7.13 -11.19
N GLU A 121 7.29 -6.23 -11.65
CA GLU A 121 7.51 -5.33 -12.78
C GLU A 121 7.93 -3.91 -12.34
N LEU A 122 7.96 -3.62 -11.04
CA LEU A 122 8.51 -2.35 -10.52
C LEU A 122 10.02 -2.32 -10.80
N ALA A 123 10.47 -1.30 -11.53
CA ALA A 123 11.82 -1.15 -12.04
C ALA A 123 12.81 -0.58 -11.01
#